data_AF-A0A915NEY5-F1
#
_entry.id   AF-A0A915NEY5-F1
#
_cell.length_a   1.000
_cell.length_b   1.000
_cell.length_c   1.000
_cell.angle_alpha   90.00
_cell.angle_beta   90.00
_cell.angle_gamma   90.00
#
_symmetry.space_group_name_H-M   'P 1'
#
loop_
_entity.id
_entity.type
_entity.pdbx_description
1 polymer ?
#
loop_
_entity_poly.entity_id
_entity_poly.type
_entity_poly.pdbx_seq_one_letter_code
_entity_poly.pdbx_strand_id
1 'polypeptide(L)'
;MSFNDLTQQSIIYQQLLSEQAGNKEKNSRRINTNCNICGRLTCCYLFYKAKSASCDRCRQFFRRTAINQKFYLCLYEGNCVISEFGNNCKSCRLDRCILSGMSTFMFKGVTKTSLAKINELMDKRRREVIERILEGQKEEGMSC
;
A
#
# COMPACT_ATOMS: atom_id res chain seq x y z
N MET A 1 5.42 -9.45 -65.29
CA MET A 1 6.05 -9.90 -64.03
C MET A 1 5.70 -8.90 -62.95
N SER A 2 5.28 -9.42 -61.80
CA SER A 2 5.02 -8.70 -60.54
C SER A 2 3.87 -7.69 -60.58
N PHE A 3 2.64 -8.21 -60.54
CA PHE A 3 1.47 -7.44 -60.12
C PHE A 3 1.72 -6.96 -58.68
N ASN A 4 1.80 -5.64 -58.51
CA ASN A 4 2.05 -5.00 -57.22
C ASN A 4 0.86 -5.25 -56.28
N ASP A 5 1.18 -6.04 -55.26
CA ASP A 5 0.34 -6.68 -54.26
C ASP A 5 -0.23 -5.67 -53.22
N LEU A 6 -0.96 -4.66 -53.70
CA LEU A 6 -1.58 -3.60 -52.87
C LEU A 6 -2.61 -4.18 -51.88
N THR A 7 -3.21 -5.34 -52.19
CA THR A 7 -4.08 -6.07 -51.26
C THR A 7 -3.28 -6.80 -50.17
N GLN A 8 -2.11 -7.38 -50.48
CA GLN A 8 -1.25 -8.01 -49.46
C GLN A 8 -0.73 -6.97 -48.45
N GLN A 9 -0.35 -5.78 -48.92
CA GLN A 9 0.09 -4.68 -48.06
C GLN A 9 -1.03 -4.22 -47.09
N SER A 10 -2.29 -4.24 -47.55
CA SER A 10 -3.45 -3.92 -46.71
C SER A 10 -3.82 -5.03 -45.72
N ILE A 11 -3.65 -6.30 -46.08
CA ILE A 11 -3.92 -7.45 -45.22
C ILE A 11 -2.89 -7.52 -44.08
N ILE A 12 -1.60 -7.35 -44.39
CA ILE A 12 -0.54 -7.27 -43.37
C ILE A 12 -0.80 -6.10 -42.41
N TYR A 13 -1.24 -4.95 -42.92
CA TYR A 13 -1.58 -3.78 -42.09
C TYR A 13 -2.79 -4.06 -41.16
N GLN A 14 -3.83 -4.73 -41.66
CA GLN A 14 -4.96 -5.16 -40.83
C GLN A 14 -4.57 -6.22 -39.80
N GLN A 15 -3.65 -7.14 -40.13
CA GLN A 15 -3.14 -8.16 -39.22
C GLN A 15 -2.30 -7.52 -38.09
N LEU A 16 -1.42 -6.56 -38.39
CA LEU A 16 -0.65 -5.78 -37.41
C LEU A 16 -1.55 -4.95 -36.47
N LEU A 17 -2.66 -4.37 -36.97
CA LEU A 17 -3.63 -3.65 -36.14
C LEU A 17 -4.39 -4.59 -35.18
N SER A 18 -4.67 -5.82 -35.59
CA SER A 18 -5.31 -6.83 -34.74
C SER A 18 -4.41 -7.33 -33.62
N GLU A 19 -3.10 -7.46 -33.86
CA GLU A 19 -2.10 -7.83 -32.85
C GLU A 19 -1.89 -6.75 -31.78
N GLN A 20 -2.04 -5.47 -32.15
CA GLN A 20 -1.96 -4.34 -31.21
C GLN A 20 -3.19 -4.24 -30.27
N ALA A 21 -4.37 -4.69 -30.71
CA ALA A 21 -5.58 -4.70 -29.89
C ALA A 21 -5.50 -5.74 -28.76
N GLY A 22 -4.98 -6.94 -29.04
CA GLY A 22 -4.79 -8.00 -28.03
C GLY A 22 -3.73 -7.70 -26.97
N ASN A 23 -2.85 -6.72 -27.21
CA ASN A 23 -1.80 -6.31 -26.27
C ASN A 23 -2.25 -5.14 -25.36
N LYS A 24 -3.22 -4.31 -25.80
CA LYS A 24 -3.76 -3.21 -24.98
C LYS A 24 -4.58 -3.73 -23.78
N GLU A 25 -5.35 -4.81 -23.93
CA GLU A 25 -6.11 -5.39 -22.80
C GLU A 25 -5.23 -6.13 -21.77
N LYS A 26 -4.06 -6.63 -22.19
CA LYS A 26 -3.06 -7.21 -21.27
C LYS A 26 -2.22 -6.14 -20.55
N ASN A 27 -2.09 -4.94 -21.13
CA ASN A 27 -1.37 -3.83 -20.52
C ASN A 27 -2.27 -2.89 -19.68
N SER A 28 -3.59 -2.94 -19.85
CA SER A 28 -4.60 -2.16 -19.10
C SER A 28 -4.91 -2.70 -17.68
N ARG A 29 -4.01 -3.49 -17.07
CA ARG A 29 -4.15 -3.98 -15.69
C ARG A 29 -3.02 -3.57 -14.75
N ARG A 30 -2.18 -2.60 -15.14
CA ARG A 30 -1.25 -1.96 -14.22
C ARG A 30 -1.84 -0.64 -13.74
N ILE A 31 -2.72 -0.69 -12.75
CA ILE A 31 -3.07 0.53 -12.01
C ILE A 31 -1.84 0.85 -11.16
N ASN A 32 -1.07 1.86 -11.56
CA ASN A 32 -0.01 2.40 -10.73
C ASN A 32 -0.69 3.18 -9.59
N THR A 33 -0.75 2.57 -8.41
CA THR A 33 -1.30 3.21 -7.20
C THR A 33 -0.16 3.53 -6.24
N ASN A 34 -0.19 4.72 -5.64
CA ASN A 34 0.77 5.08 -4.62
C ASN A 34 0.42 4.37 -3.30
N CYS A 35 1.45 3.94 -2.58
CA CYS A 35 1.33 3.42 -1.23
C CYS A 35 0.78 4.51 -0.30
N ASN A 36 -0.37 4.30 0.32
CA ASN A 36 -0.99 5.26 1.23
C ASN A 36 -0.18 5.55 2.51
N ILE A 37 0.85 4.74 2.80
CA ILE A 37 1.73 4.94 3.97
C ILE A 37 2.93 5.82 3.64
N CYS A 38 3.62 5.52 2.54
CA CYS A 38 4.94 6.07 2.23
C CYS A 38 5.04 6.66 0.82
N GLY A 39 3.96 6.71 0.04
CA GLY A 39 3.92 7.30 -1.29
C GLY A 39 4.55 6.46 -2.42
N ARG A 40 5.26 5.36 -2.11
CA ARG A 40 5.90 4.50 -3.13
C ARG A 40 4.93 4.03 -4.19
N LEU A 41 5.32 4.13 -5.46
CA LEU A 41 4.63 3.53 -6.59
C LEU A 41 4.51 2.00 -6.43
N THR A 42 3.28 1.49 -6.51
CA THR A 42 2.99 0.07 -6.41
C THR A 42 2.33 -0.39 -7.72
N CYS A 43 2.91 -1.40 -8.37
CA CYS A 43 2.33 -2.01 -9.57
C CYS A 43 1.20 -2.95 -9.13
N CYS A 44 -0.05 -2.52 -9.31
CA CYS A 44 -1.22 -3.28 -8.89
C CYS A 44 -1.55 -4.39 -9.90
N TYR A 45 -0.93 -5.56 -9.77
CA TYR A 45 -1.53 -6.80 -10.30
C TYR A 45 -2.01 -7.64 -9.11
N LEU A 46 -3.29 -7.52 -8.76
CA LEU A 46 -4.03 -8.60 -8.08
C LEU A 46 -3.54 -9.11 -6.71
N PHE A 47 -2.73 -8.36 -5.96
CA PHE A 47 -2.38 -8.76 -4.60
C PHE A 47 -3.28 -8.07 -3.57
N TYR A 48 -4.40 -8.78 -3.33
CA TYR A 48 -5.27 -8.73 -2.17
C TYR A 48 -6.43 -7.75 -2.25
N LYS A 49 -7.63 -8.33 -2.08
CA LYS A 49 -8.87 -7.73 -1.57
C LYS A 49 -8.68 -7.12 -0.16
N ALA A 50 -7.60 -6.37 0.06
CA ALA A 50 -7.30 -5.65 1.28
C ALA A 50 -7.69 -4.19 1.07
N LYS A 51 -8.43 -3.61 2.02
CA LYS A 51 -8.93 -2.23 1.96
C LYS A 51 -7.84 -1.13 1.90
N SER A 52 -6.55 -1.50 1.89
CA SER A 52 -5.42 -0.56 1.94
C SER A 52 -4.41 -0.79 0.81
N ALA A 53 -4.20 0.20 -0.06
CA ALA A 53 -3.16 0.20 -1.08
C ALA A 53 -1.78 0.48 -0.44
N SER A 54 -1.03 -0.58 -0.12
CA SER A 54 0.29 -0.47 0.52
C SER A 54 1.38 -1.23 -0.23
N CYS A 55 2.58 -0.65 -0.34
CA CYS A 55 3.73 -1.32 -0.95
C CYS A 55 4.28 -2.48 -0.08
N ASP A 56 5.02 -3.40 -0.69
CA ASP A 56 5.61 -4.56 -0.01
C ASP A 56 6.49 -4.20 1.19
N ARG A 57 7.23 -3.09 1.11
CA ARG A 57 8.09 -2.65 2.21
C ARG A 57 7.26 -2.28 3.44
N CYS A 58 6.13 -1.60 3.27
CA CYS A 58 5.22 -1.26 4.38
C CYS A 58 4.50 -2.50 4.92
N ARG A 59 4.09 -3.42 4.03
CA ARG A 59 3.48 -4.70 4.41
C ARG A 59 4.42 -5.56 5.25
N GLN A 60 5.67 -5.70 4.80
CA GLN A 60 6.67 -6.50 5.49
C GLN A 60 7.09 -5.84 6.81
N PHE A 61 7.20 -4.52 6.84
CA PHE A 61 7.42 -3.75 8.06
C PHE A 61 6.31 -4.03 9.08
N PHE A 62 5.04 -3.82 8.70
CA PHE A 62 3.88 -4.06 9.57
C PHE A 62 3.88 -5.49 10.13
N ARG A 63 4.07 -6.50 9.26
CA ARG A 63 4.15 -7.90 9.70
C ARG A 63 5.24 -8.13 10.73
N ARG A 64 6.46 -7.67 10.47
CA ARG A 64 7.60 -7.85 11.40
C ARG A 64 7.36 -7.15 12.73
N THR A 65 6.82 -5.94 12.70
CA THR A 65 6.53 -5.16 13.90
C THR A 65 5.43 -5.80 14.73
N ALA A 66 4.34 -6.24 14.09
CA ALA A 66 3.20 -6.85 14.75
C ALA A 66 3.55 -8.23 15.35
N ILE A 67 4.20 -9.11 14.58
CA ILE A 67 4.61 -10.44 15.07
C ILE A 67 5.59 -10.32 16.24
N ASN A 68 6.58 -9.44 16.12
CA ASN A 68 7.61 -9.28 17.16
C ASN A 68 7.18 -8.33 18.28
N GLN A 69 5.93 -7.85 18.27
CA GLN A 69 5.36 -6.92 19.25
C GLN A 69 6.32 -5.75 19.56
N LYS A 70 6.91 -5.17 18.50
CA LYS A 70 7.92 -4.12 18.66
C LYS A 70 7.24 -2.80 18.95
N PHE A 71 7.58 -2.22 20.10
CA PHE A 71 7.21 -0.86 20.46
C PHE A 71 8.26 0.11 19.93
N TYR A 72 7.81 1.12 19.21
CA TYR A 72 8.65 2.21 18.72
C TYR A 72 8.19 3.51 19.35
N LEU A 73 9.15 4.25 19.92
CA LEU A 73 8.92 5.60 20.39
C LEU A 73 9.16 6.57 19.24
N CYS A 74 8.30 7.58 19.13
CA CYS A 74 8.59 8.75 18.32
C CYS A 74 9.45 9.70 19.14
N LEU A 75 10.47 10.30 18.51
CA LEU A 75 11.33 11.31 19.15
C LEU A 75 10.79 12.73 19.01
N TYR A 76 9.62 12.86 18.37
CA TYR A 76 8.91 14.11 18.09
C TYR A 76 7.44 13.92 18.54
N GLU A 77 6.52 14.68 17.94
CA GLU A 77 5.10 14.73 18.34
C GLU A 77 4.23 13.60 17.76
N GLY A 78 4.83 12.55 17.18
CA GLY A 78 4.05 11.45 16.60
C GLY A 78 3.41 11.76 15.25
N ASN A 79 3.70 12.90 14.63
CA ASN A 79 3.18 13.37 13.34
C ASN A 79 4.19 13.29 12.19
N CYS A 80 5.30 12.55 12.32
CA CYS A 80 6.38 12.53 11.33
C CYS A 80 5.89 12.19 9.90
N VAL A 81 6.43 12.91 8.93
CA VAL A 81 6.22 12.63 7.49
C VAL A 81 6.92 11.31 7.13
N ILE A 82 6.17 10.39 6.50
CA ILE A 82 6.69 9.11 6.01
C ILE A 82 6.79 9.19 4.49
N SER A 83 8.00 9.07 3.95
CA SER A 83 8.26 9.13 2.50
C SER A 83 8.76 7.80 1.94
N GLU A 84 8.97 7.73 0.63
CA GLU A 84 9.45 6.52 -0.04
C GLU A 84 10.89 6.15 0.35
N PHE A 85 11.70 7.17 0.63
CA PHE A 85 13.14 7.12 0.78
C PHE A 85 13.55 7.41 2.24
N GLY A 86 14.66 6.82 2.69
CA GLY A 86 15.26 7.14 3.99
C GLY A 86 14.72 6.36 5.20
N ASN A 87 15.31 6.67 6.36
CA ASN A 87 14.99 6.06 7.65
C ASN A 87 13.83 6.79 8.32
N ASN A 88 12.61 6.54 7.84
CA ASN A 88 11.41 7.11 8.44
C ASN A 88 11.20 6.68 9.90
N CYS A 89 10.55 7.55 10.69
CA CYS A 89 10.14 7.25 12.06
C CYS A 89 9.30 5.96 12.12
N LYS A 90 9.82 4.94 12.81
CA LYS A 90 9.17 3.62 12.90
C LYS A 90 7.83 3.69 13.64
N SER A 91 7.73 4.55 14.65
CA SER A 91 6.50 4.77 15.42
C SER A 91 5.40 5.34 14.53
N CYS A 92 5.64 6.49 13.89
CA CYS A 92 4.65 7.11 13.00
C CYS A 92 4.34 6.26 11.77
N ARG A 93 5.32 5.49 11.26
CA ARG A 93 5.07 4.53 10.18
C ARG A 93 4.11 3.42 10.60
N LEU A 94 4.26 2.88 11.80
CA LEU A 94 3.35 1.87 12.35
C LEU A 94 1.96 2.47 12.57
N ASP A 95 1.89 3.67 13.14
CA ASP A 95 0.62 4.37 13.40
C ASP A 95 -0.15 4.58 12.08
N ARG A 96 0.52 5.02 11.00
CA ARG A 96 -0.10 5.10 9.65
C ARG A 96 -0.58 3.74 9.12
N CYS A 97 0.19 2.68 9.30
CA CYS A 97 -0.22 1.33 8.87
C CYS A 97 -1.53 0.90 9.57
N ILE A 98 -1.63 1.14 10.87
CA ILE A 98 -2.81 0.78 11.68
C ILE A 98 -4.02 1.63 11.27
N LEU A 99 -3.85 2.95 11.13
CA LEU A 99 -4.91 3.86 10.71
C LEU A 99 -5.46 3.53 9.32
N SER A 100 -4.58 3.07 8.41
CA SER A 100 -4.98 2.65 7.06
C SER A 100 -5.83 1.37 7.01
N GLY A 101 -5.97 0.66 8.13
CA GLY A 101 -6.72 -0.59 8.21
C GLY A 101 -5.95 -1.81 7.71
N MET A 102 -4.61 -1.82 7.82
CA MET A 102 -3.84 -3.03 7.56
C MET A 102 -4.28 -4.16 8.48
N SER A 103 -4.65 -5.29 7.91
CA SER A 103 -5.12 -6.46 8.65
C SER A 103 -4.06 -7.54 8.74
N THR A 104 -4.00 -8.20 9.89
CA THR A 104 -3.07 -9.29 10.22
C THR A 104 -3.51 -10.65 9.66
N PHE A 105 -4.72 -10.74 9.07
CA PHE A 105 -5.34 -12.00 8.64
C PHE A 105 -4.48 -12.85 7.70
N MET A 106 -3.57 -12.21 6.95
CA MET A 106 -2.67 -12.89 6.00
C MET A 106 -1.34 -13.35 6.62
N PHE A 107 -1.17 -13.24 7.94
CA PHE A 107 0.08 -13.64 8.60
C PHE A 107 0.21 -15.17 8.63
N LYS A 108 0.98 -15.71 7.69
CA LYS A 108 1.34 -17.13 7.65
C LYS A 108 2.32 -17.49 8.77
N GLY A 109 2.20 -18.71 9.30
CA GLY A 109 3.12 -19.26 10.30
C GLY A 109 2.95 -18.70 11.72
N VAL A 110 1.81 -18.06 12.01
CA VAL A 110 1.48 -17.54 13.35
C VAL A 110 0.31 -18.36 13.90
N THR A 111 0.38 -18.76 15.17
CA THR A 111 -0.69 -19.51 15.83
C THR A 111 -1.94 -18.64 16.00
N LYS A 112 -3.13 -19.26 16.10
CA LYS A 112 -4.39 -18.52 16.31
C LYS A 112 -4.36 -17.67 17.57
N THR A 113 -3.82 -18.20 18.66
CA THR A 113 -3.68 -17.50 19.94
C THR A 113 -2.76 -16.28 19.82
N SER A 114 -1.61 -16.44 19.18
CA SER A 114 -0.68 -15.32 18.94
C SER A 114 -1.30 -14.27 18.03
N LEU A 115 -2.07 -14.67 17.02
CA LEU A 115 -2.76 -13.75 16.12
C LEU A 115 -3.81 -12.92 16.86
N ALA A 116 -4.59 -13.53 17.76
CA ALA A 116 -5.55 -12.83 18.60
C ALA A 116 -4.87 -11.77 19.47
N LYS A 117 -3.76 -12.14 20.14
CA LYS A 117 -2.95 -11.20 20.94
C LYS A 117 -2.39 -10.05 20.09
N ILE A 118 -1.92 -10.34 18.88
CA ILE A 118 -1.41 -9.32 17.96
C ILE A 118 -2.54 -8.37 17.56
N ASN A 119 -3.73 -8.88 17.25
CA ASN A 119 -4.88 -8.04 16.88
C ASN A 119 -5.27 -7.10 18.02
N GLU A 120 -5.40 -7.64 19.23
CA GLU A 120 -5.69 -6.85 20.42
C GLU A 120 -4.65 -5.74 20.62
N LEU A 121 -3.36 -6.05 20.43
CA LEU A 121 -2.29 -5.07 20.52
C LEU A 121 -2.40 -3.98 19.45
N MET A 122 -2.69 -4.35 18.20
CA MET A 122 -2.86 -3.38 17.11
C MET A 122 -4.11 -2.50 17.32
N ASP A 123 -5.20 -3.07 17.84
CA ASP A 123 -6.45 -2.35 18.14
C ASP A 123 -6.30 -1.42 19.34
N LYS A 124 -5.53 -1.83 20.36
CA LYS A 124 -5.13 -0.95 21.47
C LYS A 124 -4.35 0.25 20.93
N ARG A 125 -3.31 0.00 20.14
CA ARG A 125 -2.50 1.07 19.54
C ARG A 125 -3.34 1.97 18.63
N ARG A 126 -4.30 1.41 17.90
CA ARG A 126 -5.23 2.19 17.05
C ARG A 126 -6.01 3.22 17.86
N ARG A 127 -6.56 2.81 19.02
CA ARG A 127 -7.29 3.71 19.92
C ARG A 127 -6.39 4.81 20.46
N GLU A 128 -5.20 4.46 20.95
CA GLU A 128 -4.19 5.43 21.43
C GLU A 128 -3.79 6.45 20.34
N VAL A 129 -3.74 6.05 19.07
CA VAL A 129 -3.43 6.96 17.97
C VAL A 129 -4.61 7.90 17.70
N ILE A 130 -5.84 7.39 17.68
CA ILE A 130 -7.04 8.19 17.45
C ILE A 130 -7.24 9.22 18.56
N GLU A 131 -7.10 8.81 19.83
CA GLU A 131 -7.20 9.71 20.98
C GLU A 131 -6.19 10.85 20.88
N ARG A 132 -4.91 10.54 20.61
CA ARG A 132 -3.87 11.57 20.40
C ARG A 132 -4.20 12.56 19.28
N ILE A 133 -4.78 12.09 18.17
CA ILE A 133 -5.18 12.97 17.05
C ILE A 133 -6.33 13.89 17.47
N LEU A 134 -7.33 13.36 18.19
CA LEU A 134 -8.48 14.13 18.66
C LEU A 134 -8.10 15.17 19.73
N GLU A 135 -7.10 14.88 20.56
CA GLU A 135 -6.55 15.81 21.54
C GLU A 135 -5.82 16.98 20.86
N GLY A 136 -4.96 16.70 19.88
CA GLY A 136 -4.21 17.75 19.16
C GLY A 136 -5.09 18.76 18.42
N GLN A 137 -6.29 18.36 17.98
CA GLN A 137 -7.23 19.26 17.31
C GLN A 137 -7.90 20.28 18.25
N LYS A 138 -7.79 20.13 19.58
CA LYS A 138 -8.38 21.07 20.54
C LYS A 138 -7.49 22.29 20.77
N GLU A 139 -6.19 22.19 20.51
CA GLU A 139 -5.23 23.26 20.80
C GLU A 139 -5.19 24.32 19.68
N GLU A 140 -5.42 23.94 18.43
CA GLU A 140 -5.45 24.87 17.29
C GLU A 140 -6.70 25.79 17.27
N GLY A 141 -7.75 25.44 18.04
CA GLY A 141 -8.98 26.21 18.16
C GLY A 141 -8.98 27.29 19.26
N MET A 142 -7.88 27.42 20.01
CA MET A 142 -7.74 28.36 21.13
C MET A 142 -6.58 29.34 20.91
N SER A 143 -6.37 29.78 19.67
CA SER A 143 -5.61 31.00 19.39
C SER A 143 -6.57 32.19 19.44
N CYS A 144 -6.56 32.92 20.55
CA CYS A 144 -7.10 34.29 20.63
C CYS A 144 -6.20 35.21 19.80
#